data_AF-A0A7S1UTJ6-F1
#
_entry.id   AF-A0A7S1UTJ6-F1
#
_cell.length_a   1.000
_cell.length_b   1.000
_cell.length_c   1.000
_cell.angle_alpha   90.00
_cell.angle_beta   90.00
_cell.angle_gamma   90.00
#
_symmetry.space_group_name_H-M   'P 1'
#
loop_
_entity.id
_entity.type
_entity.pdbx_description
1 polymer ?
#
loop_
_entity_poly.entity_id
_entity_poly.type
_entity_poly.pdbx_seq_one_letter_code
_entity_poly.pdbx_strand_id
1 'polypeptide(L)'
;DNEGEEALDDVTVQLFAPNQTLIATTTTDARGEFAFSGIVPNESDKPYTVVQINLFGFNDVTDSDGTDGGTDLTTIRVDVSTSDSIDNEFIDEIGSVLPSGSPTPVPTKEPTSSPTPGPSAKLTSSPTSYPTNSPTDVPTASPTPYPTGQPSAQPSDSLAPSEYILGSISGYVHEDID
;
A
#
# COMPACT_ATOMS: atom_id res chain seq x y z
N ASP A 1 -13.04 -21.54 -19.50
CA ASP A 1 -14.39 -21.22 -18.99
C ASP A 1 -14.25 -21.31 -17.50
N ASN A 2 -14.54 -20.25 -16.77
CA ASN A 2 -14.43 -20.19 -15.30
C ASN A 2 -15.56 -21.03 -14.65
N GLU A 3 -15.87 -22.19 -15.22
CA GLU A 3 -16.75 -23.18 -14.62
C GLU A 3 -15.99 -23.82 -13.47
N GLY A 4 -16.13 -23.26 -12.26
CA GLY A 4 -15.39 -23.75 -11.10
C GLY A 4 -14.89 -22.68 -10.15
N GLU A 5 -15.07 -21.39 -10.45
CA GLU A 5 -14.48 -20.31 -9.66
C GLU A 5 -15.56 -19.39 -9.07
N GLU A 6 -15.54 -19.16 -7.76
CA GLU A 6 -16.40 -18.20 -7.07
C GLU A 6 -15.62 -16.94 -6.67
N ALA A 7 -16.20 -15.75 -6.86
CA ALA A 7 -15.55 -14.50 -6.50
C ALA A 7 -15.34 -14.33 -4.98
N LEU A 8 -14.11 -14.00 -4.57
CA LEU A 8 -13.79 -13.72 -3.17
C LEU A 8 -13.76 -12.22 -2.87
N ASP A 9 -14.76 -11.76 -2.12
CA ASP A 9 -14.89 -10.38 -1.63
C ASP A 9 -14.06 -10.14 -0.35
N ASP A 10 -13.64 -8.89 -0.12
CA ASP A 10 -12.92 -8.43 1.09
C ASP A 10 -11.55 -9.09 1.32
N VAL A 11 -10.93 -9.66 0.28
CA VAL A 11 -9.55 -10.18 0.33
C VAL A 11 -8.57 -9.02 0.26
N THR A 12 -7.63 -8.94 1.21
CA THR A 12 -6.65 -7.84 1.23
C THR A 12 -5.53 -8.11 0.24
N VAL A 13 -5.28 -7.14 -0.67
CA VAL A 13 -4.23 -7.19 -1.68
C VAL A 13 -3.29 -5.99 -1.51
N GLN A 14 -1.99 -6.24 -1.54
CA GLN A 14 -0.93 -5.24 -1.33
C GLN A 14 -0.04 -5.11 -2.56
N LEU A 15 0.30 -3.87 -2.92
CA LEU A 15 1.25 -3.58 -3.99
C LEU A 15 2.57 -3.09 -3.41
N PHE A 16 3.66 -3.75 -3.77
CA PHE A 16 5.02 -3.38 -3.40
C PHE A 16 5.81 -2.89 -4.63
N ALA A 17 6.57 -1.82 -4.41
CA ALA A 17 7.56 -1.33 -5.35
C ALA A 17 8.68 -2.37 -5.55
N PRO A 18 9.48 -2.27 -6.63
CA PRO A 18 10.59 -3.20 -6.87
C PRO A 18 11.66 -3.22 -5.76
N ASN A 19 11.71 -2.19 -4.93
CA ASN A 19 12.57 -2.13 -3.74
C ASN A 19 11.90 -2.71 -2.48
N GLN A 20 10.79 -3.44 -2.61
CA GLN A 20 9.99 -4.02 -1.53
C GLN A 20 9.33 -3.00 -0.58
N THR A 21 9.16 -1.74 -1.04
CA THR A 21 8.38 -0.74 -0.28
C THR A 21 6.90 -0.89 -0.60
N LEU A 22 6.06 -0.98 0.43
CA LEU A 22 4.60 -0.97 0.27
C LEU A 22 4.15 0.36 -0.36
N ILE A 23 3.47 0.29 -1.49
CA ILE A 23 2.89 1.43 -2.21
C ILE A 23 1.44 1.63 -1.78
N ALA A 24 0.65 0.55 -1.81
CA ALA A 24 -0.78 0.61 -1.62
C ALA A 24 -1.33 -0.71 -1.07
N THR A 25 -2.51 -0.62 -0.48
CA THR A 25 -3.31 -1.76 -0.04
C THR A 25 -4.75 -1.52 -0.48
N THR A 26 -5.39 -2.55 -1.02
CA THR A 26 -6.81 -2.56 -1.37
C THR A 26 -7.46 -3.83 -0.84
N THR A 27 -8.78 -3.90 -0.92
CA THR A 27 -9.54 -5.14 -0.78
C THR A 27 -10.22 -5.45 -2.11
N THR A 28 -10.45 -6.72 -2.40
CA THR A 28 -11.28 -7.14 -3.54
C THR A 28 -12.74 -6.70 -3.34
N ASP A 29 -13.46 -6.54 -4.45
CA ASP A 29 -14.90 -6.24 -4.43
C ASP A 29 -15.75 -7.52 -4.49
N ALA A 30 -17.08 -7.38 -4.57
CA ALA A 30 -18.03 -8.50 -4.67
C ALA A 30 -17.88 -9.36 -5.94
N ARG A 31 -17.02 -8.98 -6.89
CA ARG A 31 -16.62 -9.78 -8.05
C ARG A 31 -15.21 -10.34 -7.92
N GLY A 32 -14.57 -10.20 -6.76
CA GLY A 32 -13.19 -10.61 -6.54
C GLY A 32 -12.18 -9.63 -7.13
N GLU A 33 -12.60 -8.49 -7.69
CA GLU A 33 -11.72 -7.61 -8.46
C GLU A 33 -10.87 -6.71 -7.54
N PHE A 34 -9.57 -6.61 -7.83
CA PHE A 34 -8.67 -5.59 -7.26
C PHE A 34 -8.04 -4.74 -8.36
N ALA A 35 -7.72 -3.48 -8.04
CA ALA A 35 -7.03 -2.60 -8.98
C ALA A 35 -6.16 -1.53 -8.29
N PHE A 36 -5.02 -1.25 -8.91
CA PHE A 36 -4.11 -0.15 -8.63
C PHE A 36 -3.92 0.68 -9.90
N SER A 37 -4.04 2.00 -9.79
CA SER A 37 -3.89 2.93 -10.91
C SER A 37 -2.82 3.97 -10.61
N GLY A 38 -2.33 4.64 -11.65
CA GLY A 38 -1.32 5.67 -11.47
C GLY A 38 0.08 5.10 -11.20
N ILE A 39 0.35 3.89 -11.68
CA ILE A 39 1.61 3.19 -11.44
C ILE A 39 2.68 3.72 -12.39
N VAL A 40 3.84 4.09 -11.85
CA VAL A 40 4.97 4.52 -12.66
C VAL A 40 5.55 3.29 -13.38
N PRO A 41 5.78 3.33 -14.71
CA PRO A 41 6.41 2.23 -15.43
C PRO A 41 7.73 1.82 -14.78
N ASN A 42 7.90 0.53 -14.50
CA ASN A 42 9.14 -0.01 -13.93
C ASN A 42 10.19 -0.27 -15.02
N GLU A 43 11.42 -0.53 -14.59
CA GLU A 43 12.43 -1.17 -15.46
C GLU A 43 12.09 -2.66 -15.58
N SER A 44 12.24 -3.26 -16.76
CA SER A 44 11.82 -4.64 -17.02
C SER A 44 12.53 -5.70 -16.15
N ASP A 45 13.67 -5.38 -15.54
CA ASP A 45 14.41 -6.25 -14.61
C ASP A 45 14.04 -6.01 -13.13
N LYS A 46 13.12 -5.08 -12.87
CA LYS A 46 12.68 -4.65 -11.54
C LYS A 46 11.16 -4.62 -11.49
N PRO A 47 10.48 -5.78 -11.47
CA PRO A 47 9.02 -5.83 -11.46
C PRO A 47 8.45 -5.33 -10.13
N TYR A 48 7.20 -4.88 -10.17
CA TYR A 48 6.38 -4.73 -8.98
C TYR A 48 6.02 -6.10 -8.40
N THR A 49 5.50 -6.10 -7.17
CA THR A 49 5.05 -7.32 -6.51
C THR A 49 3.66 -7.08 -5.94
N VAL A 50 2.71 -7.92 -6.33
CA VAL A 50 1.35 -7.94 -5.77
C VAL A 50 1.29 -9.10 -4.78
N VAL A 51 0.84 -8.83 -3.56
CA VAL A 51 0.77 -9.82 -2.48
C VAL A 51 -0.65 -9.92 -1.97
N GLN A 52 -1.21 -11.12 -1.96
CA GLN A 52 -2.45 -11.44 -1.29
C GLN A 52 -2.21 -11.71 0.20
N ILE A 53 -3.14 -11.27 1.05
CA ILE A 53 -3.26 -11.75 2.43
C ILE A 53 -4.48 -12.65 2.50
N ASN A 54 -4.23 -13.94 2.74
CA ASN A 54 -5.24 -14.97 2.70
C ASN A 54 -6.39 -14.65 3.64
N LEU A 55 -7.61 -14.80 3.11
CA LEU A 55 -8.81 -14.68 3.89
C LEU A 55 -8.87 -15.84 4.90
N PHE A 56 -9.35 -15.56 6.12
CA PHE A 56 -9.42 -16.59 7.15
C PHE A 56 -10.29 -17.77 6.71
N GLY A 57 -9.73 -18.97 6.73
CA GLY A 57 -10.44 -20.18 6.29
C GLY A 57 -10.23 -20.53 4.82
N PHE A 58 -9.33 -19.83 4.12
CA PHE A 58 -8.90 -20.14 2.76
C PHE A 58 -7.40 -20.50 2.73
N ASN A 59 -7.00 -21.38 1.82
CA ASN A 59 -5.61 -21.72 1.52
C ASN A 59 -5.31 -21.41 0.06
N ASP A 60 -4.06 -21.08 -0.26
CA ASP A 60 -3.66 -20.80 -1.65
C ASP A 60 -3.55 -22.10 -2.45
N VAL A 61 -4.12 -22.13 -3.66
CA VAL A 61 -4.05 -23.26 -4.58
C VAL A 61 -3.12 -22.95 -5.74
N THR A 62 -3.35 -21.86 -6.46
CA THR A 62 -2.60 -21.47 -7.64
C THR A 62 -2.71 -19.96 -7.85
N ASP A 63 -1.62 -19.32 -8.25
CA ASP A 63 -1.63 -18.01 -8.87
C ASP A 63 -1.43 -18.14 -10.39
N SER A 64 -2.22 -17.41 -11.18
CA SER A 64 -2.22 -17.53 -12.63
C SER A 64 -2.09 -16.19 -13.35
N ASP A 65 -1.08 -15.40 -12.98
CA ASP A 65 -0.15 -14.81 -13.95
C ASP A 65 1.13 -14.37 -13.22
N GLY A 66 2.21 -14.06 -13.96
CA GLY A 66 3.41 -13.46 -13.33
C GLY A 66 4.76 -14.13 -13.57
N THR A 67 4.98 -14.91 -14.63
CA THR A 67 6.29 -15.57 -14.90
C THR A 67 6.82 -16.47 -13.77
N ASP A 68 5.99 -16.69 -12.75
CA ASP A 68 6.18 -17.41 -11.50
C ASP A 68 7.01 -18.65 -11.59
N GLY A 69 6.35 -19.67 -12.15
CA GLY A 69 6.66 -21.06 -11.84
C GLY A 69 6.98 -21.29 -10.35
N GLY A 70 6.47 -20.40 -9.48
CA GLY A 70 6.95 -20.17 -8.14
C GLY A 70 6.25 -21.09 -7.17
N THR A 71 6.84 -21.27 -5.99
CA THR A 71 6.20 -22.02 -4.89
C THR A 71 5.49 -21.10 -3.91
N ASP A 72 5.52 -19.79 -4.16
CA ASP A 72 4.87 -18.78 -3.32
C ASP A 72 3.60 -18.34 -4.04
N LEU A 73 2.48 -18.88 -3.60
CA LEU A 73 1.17 -18.71 -4.23
C LEU A 73 0.46 -17.43 -3.78
N THR A 74 1.07 -16.67 -2.88
CA THR A 74 0.52 -15.40 -2.37
C THR A 74 1.05 -14.19 -3.11
N THR A 75 1.95 -14.38 -4.08
CA THR A 75 2.77 -13.30 -4.63
C THR A 75 2.90 -13.38 -6.13
N ILE A 76 2.47 -12.34 -6.83
CA ILE A 76 2.59 -12.20 -8.29
C ILE A 76 3.59 -11.09 -8.63
N ARG A 77 4.50 -11.37 -9.58
CA ARG A 77 5.42 -10.36 -10.14
C ARG A 77 4.86 -9.69 -11.38
N VAL A 78 4.79 -8.36 -11.34
CA VAL A 78 4.11 -7.56 -12.36
C VAL A 78 5.06 -6.59 -13.05
N ASP A 79 5.10 -6.62 -14.38
CA ASP A 79 5.81 -5.66 -15.21
C ASP A 79 4.81 -4.73 -15.93
N VAL A 80 4.89 -3.43 -15.64
CA VAL A 80 4.13 -2.35 -16.30
C VAL A 80 5.02 -1.43 -17.12
N SER A 81 6.20 -1.91 -17.54
CA SER A 81 7.18 -1.12 -18.31
C SER A 81 6.70 -0.71 -19.71
N THR A 82 5.77 -1.49 -20.30
CA THR A 82 5.30 -1.28 -21.69
C THR A 82 3.78 -1.25 -21.85
N SER A 83 3.03 -1.77 -20.88
CA SER A 83 1.56 -1.86 -20.89
C SER A 83 1.03 -2.01 -19.46
N ASP A 84 -0.27 -1.80 -19.29
CA ASP A 84 -0.99 -2.21 -18.08
C ASP A 84 -0.92 -3.74 -17.91
N SER A 85 -0.97 -4.19 -16.65
CA SER A 85 -1.11 -5.59 -16.28
C SER A 85 -2.51 -5.80 -15.69
N ILE A 86 -3.34 -6.60 -16.35
CA ILE A 86 -4.79 -6.64 -16.06
C ILE A 86 -5.33 -8.04 -15.75
N ASP A 87 -4.49 -9.06 -15.89
CA ASP A 87 -4.89 -10.47 -15.83
C ASP A 87 -4.32 -11.18 -14.58
N ASN A 88 -4.08 -10.41 -13.50
CA ASN A 88 -3.48 -10.96 -12.28
C ASN A 88 -4.48 -11.79 -11.49
N GLU A 89 -4.19 -13.05 -11.20
CA GLU A 89 -5.19 -13.96 -10.64
C GLU A 89 -4.64 -14.78 -9.48
N PHE A 90 -5.33 -14.72 -8.34
CA PHE A 90 -5.13 -15.60 -7.19
C PHE A 90 -6.30 -16.58 -7.08
N ILE A 91 -5.99 -17.87 -6.94
CA ILE A 91 -6.97 -18.94 -6.75
C ILE A 91 -6.74 -19.59 -5.37
N ASP A 92 -7.76 -19.54 -4.53
CA ASP A 92 -7.79 -20.07 -3.17
C ASP A 92 -8.76 -21.24 -3.06
N GLU A 93 -8.56 -22.16 -2.12
CA GLU A 93 -9.54 -23.19 -1.74
C GLU A 93 -10.08 -22.92 -0.34
N ILE A 94 -11.30 -23.40 -0.03
CA ILE A 94 -11.78 -23.45 1.36
C ILE A 94 -10.86 -24.37 2.17
N GLY A 95 -10.09 -23.76 3.07
CA GLY A 95 -9.27 -24.46 4.03
C GLY A 95 -10.14 -25.26 4.99
N SER A 96 -9.86 -26.56 5.10
CA SER A 96 -10.56 -27.46 6.03
C SER A 96 -10.36 -27.01 7.48
N VAL A 97 -11.26 -26.16 7.96
CA VAL A 97 -11.39 -25.81 9.37
C VAL A 97 -11.99 -26.99 10.12
N LEU A 98 -11.22 -28.08 10.30
CA LEU A 98 -11.56 -29.01 11.37
C LEU A 98 -11.56 -28.19 12.67
N PRO A 99 -12.69 -28.11 13.41
CA PRO A 99 -12.65 -27.51 14.72
C PRO A 99 -11.67 -28.36 15.54
N SER A 100 -10.51 -27.79 15.89
CA SER A 100 -9.63 -28.40 16.88
C SER A 100 -10.47 -28.49 18.16
N GLY A 101 -11.00 -29.69 18.42
CA GLY A 101 -12.02 -29.98 19.41
C GLY A 101 -11.50 -29.92 20.85
N SER A 102 -10.94 -28.79 21.26
CA SER A 102 -10.74 -28.48 22.68
C SER A 102 -11.87 -27.55 23.13
N PRO A 103 -12.78 -28.00 24.02
CA PRO A 103 -13.79 -27.12 24.56
C PRO A 103 -13.12 -25.95 25.30
N THR A 104 -13.56 -24.73 25.02
CA THR A 104 -13.19 -23.53 25.77
C THR A 104 -13.49 -23.77 27.26
N PRO A 105 -12.55 -23.58 28.20
CA PRO A 105 -12.90 -23.64 29.61
C PRO A 105 -13.97 -22.58 29.89
N VAL A 106 -15.10 -23.04 30.43
CA VAL A 106 -16.25 -22.20 30.82
C VAL A 106 -15.74 -21.05 31.72
N PRO A 107 -16.10 -19.78 31.46
CA PRO A 107 -15.62 -18.67 32.29
C PRO A 107 -16.15 -18.84 33.71
N THR A 108 -15.26 -19.06 34.68
CA THR A 108 -15.67 -19.21 36.08
C THR A 108 -15.62 -17.85 36.77
N LYS A 109 -16.82 -17.30 36.96
CA LYS A 109 -17.29 -16.42 38.05
C LYS A 109 -16.90 -14.92 38.06
N GLU A 110 -17.95 -14.14 37.78
CA GLU A 110 -18.38 -12.80 38.26
C GLU A 110 -17.48 -11.56 38.09
N PRO A 111 -18.02 -10.47 37.48
CA PRO A 111 -17.36 -9.17 37.49
C PRO A 111 -17.44 -8.56 38.89
N THR A 112 -16.32 -8.18 39.47
CA THR A 112 -16.31 -7.34 40.68
C THR A 112 -16.83 -5.94 40.32
N SER A 113 -17.92 -5.55 40.99
CA SER A 113 -18.48 -4.21 40.93
C SER A 113 -17.56 -3.21 41.62
N SER A 114 -16.89 -2.33 40.88
CA SER A 114 -16.73 -0.93 41.30
C SER A 114 -16.24 -0.07 40.12
N PRO A 115 -17.00 0.92 39.65
CA PRO A 115 -16.47 1.93 38.76
C PRO A 115 -15.51 2.84 39.54
N THR A 116 -14.32 3.07 39.00
CA THR A 116 -13.40 4.12 39.45
C THR A 116 -14.09 5.48 39.33
N PRO A 117 -14.03 6.38 40.32
CA PRO A 117 -14.58 7.73 40.18
C PRO A 117 -13.94 8.45 38.99
N GLY A 118 -14.78 9.11 38.19
CA GLY A 118 -14.37 9.85 36.99
C GLY A 118 -13.37 10.97 37.28
N PRO A 119 -12.75 11.53 36.22
CA PRO A 119 -11.72 12.56 36.37
C PRO A 119 -12.31 13.84 36.96
N SER A 120 -11.83 14.23 38.14
CA SER A 120 -12.14 15.53 38.74
C SER A 120 -11.53 16.65 37.91
N ALA A 121 -12.38 17.50 37.35
CA ALA A 121 -11.98 18.74 36.69
C ALA A 121 -11.22 19.67 37.67
N LYS A 122 -10.09 20.21 37.21
CA LYS A 122 -9.69 21.58 37.58
C LYS A 122 -8.87 22.21 36.45
N LEU A 123 -9.55 22.98 35.61
CA LEU A 123 -8.91 23.99 34.77
C LEU A 123 -8.40 25.12 35.69
N THR A 124 -7.11 25.42 35.65
CA THR A 124 -6.59 26.69 36.16
C THR A 124 -5.61 27.31 35.17
N SER A 125 -6.09 28.37 34.53
CA SER A 125 -5.41 29.57 34.02
C SER A 125 -3.91 29.73 34.28
N SER A 126 -3.11 29.80 33.21
CA SER A 126 -2.47 31.05 32.71
C SER A 126 -1.41 30.73 31.62
N PRO A 127 -1.44 31.38 30.45
CA PRO A 127 -0.32 31.31 29.51
C PRO A 127 0.80 32.26 29.98
N THR A 128 2.03 31.78 30.11
CA THR A 128 3.20 32.66 30.27
C THR A 128 3.50 33.34 28.94
N SER A 129 3.30 34.66 28.91
CA SER A 129 3.66 35.57 27.83
C SER A 129 5.15 35.89 27.85
N TYR A 130 5.93 35.43 26.86
CA TYR A 130 7.18 36.08 26.47
C TYR A 130 7.52 35.79 25.00
N PRO A 131 7.48 36.82 24.14
CA PRO A 131 8.44 36.96 23.07
C PRO A 131 9.15 38.32 23.21
N THR A 132 10.46 38.30 23.45
CA THR A 132 11.34 39.48 23.40
C THR A 132 12.69 38.97 22.87
N ASN A 133 13.20 39.32 21.71
CA ASN A 133 13.42 40.67 21.17
C ASN A 133 13.38 40.69 19.63
N SER A 134 12.93 41.83 19.10
CA SER A 134 13.22 42.35 17.76
C SER A 134 13.49 43.85 17.93
N PRO A 135 14.20 44.57 17.05
CA PRO A 135 15.28 44.24 16.12
C PRO A 135 16.53 45.14 16.36
N THR A 136 17.59 44.98 15.57
CA THR A 136 18.46 46.12 15.24
C THR A 136 18.89 46.02 13.77
N ASP A 137 18.38 46.93 12.94
CA ASP A 137 18.90 47.28 11.60
C ASP A 137 20.29 47.95 11.78
N VAL A 138 21.29 47.96 10.88
CA VAL A 138 21.34 48.15 9.42
C VAL A 138 22.79 47.78 8.93
N PRO A 139 23.07 47.71 7.62
CA PRO A 139 24.12 46.90 6.99
C PRO A 139 25.40 47.66 6.61
N THR A 140 26.52 46.95 6.40
CA THR A 140 27.58 47.38 5.45
C THR A 140 28.47 46.22 5.01
N ALA A 141 28.24 45.69 3.80
CA ALA A 141 29.29 45.36 2.82
C ALA A 141 28.60 45.14 1.46
N SER A 142 28.84 46.05 0.51
CA SER A 142 28.41 45.93 -0.87
C SER A 142 29.16 44.78 -1.55
N PRO A 143 28.49 43.77 -2.12
CA PRO A 143 29.19 42.81 -2.99
C PRO A 143 29.55 43.49 -4.31
N THR A 144 30.78 43.25 -4.76
CA THR A 144 31.42 43.76 -5.98
C THR A 144 30.63 43.44 -7.25
N PRO A 145 30.65 44.29 -8.30
CA PRO A 145 30.01 43.98 -9.56
C PRO A 145 30.88 43.05 -10.43
N TYR A 146 30.21 42.12 -11.12
CA TYR A 146 30.65 41.22 -12.20
C TYR A 146 31.35 39.88 -11.88
N PRO A 147 30.72 38.78 -12.30
CA PRO A 147 31.31 37.83 -13.21
C PRO A 147 30.87 38.15 -14.65
N THR A 148 31.81 38.54 -15.51
CA THR A 148 31.60 38.56 -16.97
C THR A 148 31.55 37.11 -17.46
N GLY A 149 30.34 36.56 -17.55
CA GLY A 149 30.06 35.29 -18.20
C GLY A 149 28.73 35.41 -18.92
N GLN A 150 28.80 35.71 -20.22
CA GLN A 150 27.66 35.72 -21.13
C GLN A 150 26.88 34.40 -20.99
N PRO A 151 25.54 34.40 -20.87
CA PRO A 151 24.77 33.17 -21.01
C PRO A 151 25.05 32.62 -22.42
N SER A 152 25.75 31.49 -22.48
CA SER A 152 25.77 30.69 -23.69
C SER A 152 24.33 30.25 -23.92
N ALA A 153 23.74 30.68 -25.03
CA ALA A 153 22.50 30.11 -25.50
C ALA A 153 22.75 28.61 -25.73
N GLN A 154 22.22 27.78 -24.84
CA GLN A 154 21.78 26.47 -25.23
C GLN A 154 20.38 26.31 -24.64
N PRO A 155 19.36 26.04 -25.46
CA PRO A 155 18.16 25.43 -24.92
C PRO A 155 18.64 24.09 -24.37
N SER A 156 18.73 23.95 -23.04
CA SER A 156 18.39 22.65 -22.53
C SER A 156 16.93 22.52 -22.89
N ASP A 157 16.62 21.53 -23.72
CA ASP A 157 15.35 20.86 -23.63
C ASP A 157 15.13 20.61 -22.13
N SER A 158 14.43 21.53 -21.48
CA SER A 158 13.67 21.24 -20.29
C SER A 158 12.60 20.31 -20.81
N LEU A 159 13.00 19.06 -21.05
CA LEU A 159 12.10 17.94 -21.00
C LEU A 159 11.39 18.19 -19.67
N ALA A 160 10.14 18.63 -19.74
CA ALA A 160 9.21 18.32 -18.67
C ALA A 160 9.52 16.87 -18.29
N PRO A 161 9.70 16.54 -17.00
CA PRO A 161 9.93 15.15 -16.63
C PRO A 161 8.91 14.36 -17.43
N SER A 162 9.38 13.45 -18.29
CA SER A 162 8.52 12.71 -19.21
C SER A 162 7.30 12.32 -18.40
N GLU A 163 6.13 12.86 -18.71
CA GLU A 163 4.91 12.36 -18.11
C GLU A 163 4.83 10.94 -18.63
N TYR A 164 5.39 10.02 -17.84
CA TYR A 164 5.22 8.61 -18.06
C TYR A 164 3.70 8.44 -18.13
N ILE A 165 3.24 7.80 -19.20
CA ILE A 165 1.87 7.31 -19.19
C ILE A 165 1.82 6.32 -18.03
N LEU A 166 1.12 6.72 -16.96
CA LEU A 166 1.00 5.89 -15.77
C LEU A 166 0.17 4.67 -16.14
N GLY A 167 0.64 3.51 -15.72
CA GLY A 167 -0.05 2.24 -15.94
C GLY A 167 -1.03 1.90 -14.82
N SER A 168 -1.68 0.76 -15.00
CA SER A 168 -2.49 0.09 -13.98
C SER A 168 -2.09 -1.37 -13.79
N ILE A 169 -2.40 -1.86 -12.59
CA ILE A 169 -2.30 -3.27 -12.20
C ILE A 169 -3.67 -3.68 -11.69
N SER A 170 -4.33 -4.65 -12.30
CA SER A 170 -5.63 -5.17 -11.86
C SER A 170 -5.73 -6.67 -12.01
N GLY A 171 -6.68 -7.26 -11.29
CA GLY A 171 -6.79 -8.70 -11.22
C GLY A 171 -7.98 -9.18 -10.39
N TYR A 172 -8.03 -10.48 -10.16
CA TYR A 172 -9.10 -11.16 -9.43
C TYR A 172 -8.55 -12.08 -8.34
N VAL A 173 -9.36 -12.30 -7.32
CA VAL A 173 -9.21 -13.39 -6.36
C VAL A 173 -10.46 -14.26 -6.42
N HIS A 174 -10.26 -15.55 -6.67
CA HIS A 174 -11.33 -16.53 -6.80
C HIS A 174 -11.13 -17.72 -5.85
N GLU A 175 -12.24 -18.33 -5.44
CA GLU A 175 -12.29 -19.63 -4.78
C GLU A 175 -12.39 -20.73 -5.83
N ASP A 176 -11.52 -21.72 -5.76
CA ASP A 176 -11.62 -23.00 -6.45
C ASP A 176 -12.73 -23.85 -5.82
N ILE A 177 -13.75 -24.21 -6.61
CA ILE A 177 -14.93 -24.95 -6.15
C ILE A 177 -14.92 -26.43 -6.60
N ASP A 178 -13.77 -26.94 -7.05
CA ASP A 178 -13.62 -28.26 -7.69
C ASP A 178 -13.52 -29.49 -6.76
#